data_AF-A0A661VTU6-F1
#
_entry.id   AF-A0A661VTU6-F1
#
_cell.length_a   1.000
_cell.length_b   1.000
_cell.length_c   1.000
_cell.angle_alpha   90.00
_cell.angle_beta   90.00
_cell.angle_gamma   90.00
#
_symmetry.space_group_name_H-M   'P 1'
#
loop_
_entity.id
_entity.type
_entity.pdbx_description
1 polymer ?
#
loop_
_entity_poly.entity_id
_entity_poly.type
_entity_poly.pdbx_seq_one_letter_code
_entity_poly.pdbx_strand_id
1 'polypeptide(L)'
;MKKVSLLFLLGLTLTSLFALVALAQGESTPTSTQTESVKIAAVVNGEQITMETLEGAAGISQIFQTLFSQLPQAFGQTLLSTPEGKAFLDRYQRDVLDRIIDSRLMVQQAKALGMKADESKVTDQVASHLDQ
;
A
#
# COMPACT_ATOMS: atom_id res chain seq x y z
N MET A 1 58.02 -11.63 34.04
CA MET A 1 58.89 -10.56 33.51
C MET A 1 57.98 -9.44 33.02
N LYS A 2 57.79 -8.34 33.77
CA LYS A 2 58.43 -7.01 33.56
C LYS A 2 58.56 -6.70 32.04
N LYS A 3 57.95 -5.66 31.46
CA LYS A 3 57.86 -4.28 31.93
C LYS A 3 56.60 -3.56 31.42
N VAL A 4 55.98 -2.83 32.33
CA VAL A 4 55.08 -1.70 32.10
C VAL A 4 55.90 -0.52 31.57
N SER A 5 55.37 0.21 30.58
CA SER A 5 55.43 1.68 30.51
C SER A 5 54.77 2.20 29.23
N LEU A 6 54.17 3.39 29.15
CA LEU A 6 53.77 4.40 30.13
C LEU A 6 53.36 5.62 29.28
N LEU A 7 52.11 6.09 29.46
CA LEU A 7 51.65 7.48 29.29
C LEU A 7 51.71 8.13 27.88
N PHE A 8 50.97 9.19 27.50
CA PHE A 8 50.12 10.20 28.15
C PHE A 8 48.99 10.49 27.11
N LEU A 9 47.69 10.43 27.43
CA LEU A 9 46.91 11.55 27.99
C LEU A 9 46.55 12.64 26.95
N LEU A 10 45.37 12.52 26.35
CA LEU A 10 44.49 13.61 25.86
C LEU A 10 43.25 12.92 25.26
N GLY A 11 42.17 12.72 26.00
CA GLY A 11 41.17 13.76 26.09
C GLY A 11 39.84 13.17 26.52
N LEU A 12 39.50 13.46 27.78
CA LEU A 12 38.17 13.89 28.18
C LEU A 12 37.04 12.85 28.17
N THR A 13 37.13 11.89 29.10
CA THR A 13 35.94 11.48 29.87
C THR A 13 35.46 12.69 30.67
N LEU A 14 34.34 13.30 30.27
CA LEU A 14 33.60 14.23 31.12
C LEU A 14 32.14 13.82 31.16
N THR A 15 31.84 13.05 32.20
CA THR A 15 30.55 13.02 32.88
C THR A 15 29.97 14.43 33.01
N SER A 16 28.74 14.66 32.54
CA SER A 16 27.89 15.69 33.15
C SER A 16 26.40 15.46 32.83
N LEU A 17 25.63 15.24 33.91
CA LEU A 17 24.22 15.63 34.12
C LEU A 17 23.18 15.14 33.08
N PHE A 18 22.36 14.14 33.36
CA PHE A 18 21.25 14.22 34.34
C PHE A 18 20.69 15.64 34.49
N ALA A 19 19.83 16.04 33.56
CA ALA A 19 18.84 17.09 33.78
C ALA A 19 17.46 16.41 33.84
N LEU A 20 17.11 15.97 35.05
CA LEU A 20 15.73 15.76 35.44
C LEU A 20 15.17 17.13 35.87
N VAL A 21 13.89 17.33 35.58
CA VAL A 21 12.96 18.36 36.11
C VAL A 21 12.82 19.65 35.29
N ALA A 22 11.73 19.69 34.52
CA ALA A 22 10.76 20.79 34.59
C ALA A 22 9.35 20.26 34.28
N LEU A 23 8.58 19.94 35.32
CA LEU A 23 7.12 20.03 35.23
C LEU A 23 6.78 21.50 35.08
N ALA A 24 6.38 21.94 33.89
CA ALA A 24 5.49 23.08 33.70
C ALA A 24 5.19 23.28 32.21
N GLN A 25 3.90 23.16 31.90
CA GLN A 25 3.19 23.80 30.79
C GLN A 25 3.34 23.12 29.42
N GLY A 26 2.18 22.81 28.87
CA GLY A 26 2.02 22.00 27.67
C GLY A 26 2.46 22.76 26.43
N GLU A 27 3.41 22.19 25.73
CA GLU A 27 3.54 22.34 24.30
C GLU A 27 3.64 20.94 23.73
N SER A 28 2.53 20.49 23.15
CA SER A 28 2.49 19.34 22.27
C SER A 28 3.53 19.54 21.18
N THR A 29 4.63 18.80 21.25
CA THR A 29 5.50 18.53 20.10
C THR A 29 4.58 18.12 18.95
N PRO A 30 4.50 18.86 17.83
CA PRO A 30 3.70 18.40 16.71
C PRO A 30 4.43 17.18 16.16
N THR A 31 3.94 16.00 16.51
CA THR A 31 4.16 14.79 15.73
C THR A 31 3.75 15.17 14.31
N SER A 32 4.73 15.35 13.43
CA SER A 32 4.48 15.49 12.00
C SER A 32 3.84 14.19 11.55
N THR A 33 2.50 14.14 11.56
CA THR A 33 1.75 13.12 10.82
C THR A 33 2.12 13.33 9.36
N GLN A 34 3.06 12.53 8.88
CA GLN A 34 3.41 12.46 7.48
C GLN A 34 2.16 11.96 6.76
N THR A 35 1.36 12.88 6.21
CA THR A 35 0.21 12.54 5.37
C THR A 35 0.79 11.87 4.13
N GLU A 36 0.77 10.55 4.07
CA GLU A 36 1.05 9.82 2.84
C GLU A 36 0.13 10.38 1.75
N SER A 37 0.72 10.93 0.69
CA SER A 37 -0.04 11.47 -0.42
C SER A 37 -0.75 10.31 -1.12
N VAL A 38 -2.08 10.30 -1.09
CA VAL A 38 -2.89 9.30 -1.79
C VAL A 38 -2.58 9.36 -3.28
N LYS A 39 -2.04 8.27 -3.84
CA LYS A 39 -1.69 8.19 -5.26
C LYS A 39 -2.93 7.87 -6.08
N ILE A 40 -3.22 8.72 -7.06
CA ILE A 40 -4.41 8.61 -7.93
C ILE A 40 -4.05 7.82 -9.19
N ALA A 41 -4.88 6.83 -9.51
CA ALA A 41 -4.78 6.02 -10.73
C ALA A 41 -5.55 6.65 -11.89
N ALA A 42 -6.76 7.15 -11.63
CA ALA A 42 -7.60 7.81 -12.62
C ALA A 42 -8.64 8.72 -11.97
N VAL A 43 -9.26 9.61 -12.77
CA VAL A 43 -10.40 10.44 -12.37
C VAL A 43 -11.52 10.26 -13.39
N VAL A 44 -12.71 9.89 -12.93
CA VAL A 44 -13.89 9.60 -13.76
C VAL A 44 -15.03 10.53 -13.36
N ASN A 45 -15.33 11.53 -14.19
CA ASN A 45 -16.35 12.55 -13.91
C ASN A 45 -16.19 13.23 -12.52
N GLY A 46 -14.94 13.45 -12.10
CA GLY A 46 -14.62 14.05 -10.79
C GLY A 46 -14.50 13.06 -9.63
N GLU A 47 -14.86 11.79 -9.82
CA GLU A 47 -14.64 10.72 -8.84
C GLU A 47 -13.24 10.11 -9.03
N GLN A 48 -12.47 10.02 -7.93
CA GLN A 48 -11.10 9.53 -7.98
C GLN A 48 -11.04 8.00 -7.80
N ILE A 49 -10.23 7.35 -8.61
CA ILE A 49 -9.83 5.95 -8.44
C ILE A 49 -8.40 5.96 -7.92
N THR A 50 -8.18 5.41 -6.71
CA THR A 50 -6.86 5.36 -6.08
C THR A 50 -6.01 4.20 -6.61
N MET A 51 -4.69 4.31 -6.48
CA MET A 51 -3.80 3.17 -6.77
C MET A 51 -4.08 1.97 -5.88
N GLU A 52 -4.44 2.19 -4.61
CA GLU A 52 -4.85 1.11 -3.71
C GLU A 52 -6.06 0.33 -4.23
N THR A 53 -7.08 1.04 -4.75
CA THR A 53 -8.26 0.39 -5.37
C THR A 53 -7.85 -0.46 -6.57
N LEU A 54 -6.95 0.07 -7.41
CA LEU A 54 -6.46 -0.64 -8.59
C LEU A 54 -5.60 -1.86 -8.20
N GLU A 55 -4.70 -1.72 -7.23
CA GLU A 55 -3.82 -2.81 -6.76
C GLU A 55 -4.62 -3.93 -6.10
N GLY A 56 -5.61 -3.58 -5.27
CA GLY A 56 -6.54 -4.53 -4.67
C GLY A 56 -7.37 -5.28 -5.72
N ALA A 57 -7.90 -4.58 -6.71
CA ALA A 57 -8.67 -5.19 -7.80
C ALA A 57 -7.81 -6.05 -8.74
N ALA A 58 -6.58 -5.61 -9.02
CA ALA A 58 -5.66 -6.34 -9.89
C ALA A 58 -5.10 -7.58 -9.21
N GLY A 59 -5.06 -7.64 -7.88
CA GLY A 59 -4.66 -8.83 -7.12
C GLY A 59 -3.25 -9.31 -7.47
N ILE A 60 -2.38 -8.44 -7.98
CA ILE A 60 -1.07 -8.81 -8.53
C ILE A 60 -0.21 -9.51 -7.46
N SER A 61 -0.28 -9.05 -6.21
CA SER A 61 0.40 -9.69 -5.08
C SER A 61 -0.05 -11.14 -4.85
N GLN A 62 -1.34 -11.44 -5.00
CA GLN A 62 -1.86 -12.80 -4.89
C GLN A 62 -1.47 -13.66 -6.09
N ILE A 63 -1.50 -13.07 -7.29
CA ILE A 63 -1.02 -13.74 -8.50
C ILE A 63 0.45 -14.13 -8.32
N PHE A 64 1.31 -13.23 -7.84
CA PHE A 64 2.71 -13.55 -7.59
C PHE A 64 2.89 -14.65 -6.55
N GLN A 65 2.13 -14.64 -5.45
CA GLN A 65 2.17 -15.73 -4.47
C GLN A 65 1.85 -17.08 -5.13
N THR A 66 0.80 -17.14 -5.95
CA THR A 66 0.44 -18.35 -6.70
C THR A 66 1.52 -18.75 -7.70
N LEU A 67 2.06 -17.80 -8.47
CA LEU A 67 3.10 -18.07 -9.46
C LEU A 67 4.38 -18.62 -8.82
N PHE A 68 4.81 -18.07 -7.69
CA PHE A 68 6.04 -18.52 -7.02
C PHE A 68 5.85 -19.79 -6.18
N SER A 69 4.62 -20.12 -5.78
CA SER A 69 4.33 -21.34 -5.02
C SER A 69 3.93 -22.54 -5.88
N GLN A 70 3.28 -22.31 -7.02
CA GLN A 70 2.70 -23.38 -7.85
C GLN A 70 3.41 -23.58 -9.19
N LEU A 71 4.13 -22.59 -9.70
CA LEU A 71 4.85 -22.68 -10.97
C LEU A 71 6.38 -22.71 -10.75
N PRO A 72 7.15 -23.17 -11.75
CA PRO A 72 8.61 -23.11 -11.69
C PRO A 72 9.09 -21.67 -11.46
N GLN A 73 10.06 -21.50 -10.55
CA GLN A 73 10.60 -20.17 -10.20
C GLN A 73 11.09 -19.39 -11.42
N ALA A 74 11.67 -20.06 -12.42
CA ALA A 74 12.12 -19.44 -13.66
C ALA A 74 10.99 -18.72 -14.41
N PHE A 75 9.74 -19.19 -14.31
CA PHE A 75 8.59 -18.53 -14.94
C PHE A 75 8.30 -17.19 -14.28
N GLY A 76 8.14 -17.17 -12.94
CA GLY A 76 7.92 -15.94 -12.19
C GLY A 76 9.05 -14.93 -12.39
N GLN A 77 10.31 -15.41 -12.41
CA GLN A 77 11.47 -14.56 -12.71
C GLN A 77 11.41 -13.99 -14.12
N THR A 78 11.08 -14.78 -15.12
CA THR A 78 10.93 -14.29 -16.52
C THR A 78 9.86 -13.20 -16.58
N LEU A 79 8.69 -13.44 -15.99
CA LEU A 79 7.58 -12.48 -15.97
C LEU A 79 7.94 -11.15 -15.30
N LEU A 80 8.74 -11.17 -14.23
CA LEU A 80 9.11 -9.95 -13.50
C LEU A 80 10.33 -9.22 -14.06
N SER A 81 11.25 -9.94 -14.69
CA SER A 81 12.56 -9.41 -15.07
C SER A 81 12.67 -9.04 -16.54
N THR A 82 11.92 -9.68 -17.44
CA THR A 82 11.99 -9.36 -18.87
C THR A 82 11.11 -8.16 -19.23
N PRO A 83 11.48 -7.40 -20.30
CA PRO A 83 10.64 -6.32 -20.80
C PRO A 83 9.23 -6.78 -21.20
N GLU A 84 9.11 -7.95 -21.83
CA GLU A 84 7.84 -8.51 -22.28
C GLU A 84 6.94 -8.87 -21.10
N GLY A 85 7.52 -9.44 -20.03
CA GLY A 85 6.80 -9.78 -18.81
C GLY A 85 6.28 -8.54 -18.08
N LYS A 86 7.12 -7.51 -17.95
CA LYS A 86 6.70 -6.21 -17.39
C LYS A 86 5.59 -5.56 -18.23
N ALA A 87 5.74 -5.56 -19.56
CA ALA A 87 4.74 -5.01 -20.47
C ALA A 87 3.39 -5.76 -20.36
N PHE A 88 3.43 -7.08 -20.16
CA PHE A 88 2.24 -7.87 -19.88
C PHE A 88 1.55 -7.44 -18.58
N LEU A 89 2.30 -7.29 -17.49
CA LEU A 89 1.76 -6.87 -16.20
C LEU A 89 1.14 -5.47 -16.27
N ASP A 90 1.81 -4.53 -16.95
CA ASP A 90 1.30 -3.19 -17.17
C ASP A 90 0.00 -3.21 -17.99
N ARG A 91 -0.08 -4.08 -19.00
CA ARG A 91 -1.30 -4.25 -19.81
C ARG A 91 -2.43 -4.82 -18.98
N TYR A 92 -2.15 -5.86 -18.19
CA TYR A 92 -3.11 -6.46 -17.29
C TYR A 92 -3.65 -5.42 -16.30
N GLN A 93 -2.78 -4.61 -15.68
CA GLN A 93 -3.20 -3.56 -14.76
C GLN A 93 -4.08 -2.50 -15.46
N ARG A 94 -3.77 -2.12 -16.70
CA ARG A 94 -4.64 -1.24 -17.50
C ARG A 94 -6.00 -1.86 -17.78
N ASP A 95 -6.05 -3.12 -18.20
CA ASP A 95 -7.32 -3.81 -18.47
C ASP A 95 -8.18 -3.91 -17.20
N VAL A 96 -7.57 -4.05 -16.02
CA VAL A 96 -8.28 -3.99 -14.73
C VAL A 96 -8.79 -2.58 -14.45
N LEU A 97 -7.96 -1.55 -14.65
CA LEU A 97 -8.36 -0.16 -14.48
C LEU A 97 -9.56 0.20 -15.39
N ASP A 98 -9.54 -0.22 -16.65
CA ASP A 98 -10.63 0.01 -17.60
C ASP A 98 -11.94 -0.60 -17.08
N ARG A 99 -11.91 -1.83 -16.53
CA ARG A 99 -13.12 -2.43 -15.92
C ARG A 99 -13.62 -1.66 -14.71
N ILE A 100 -12.73 -1.11 -13.89
CA ILE A 100 -13.12 -0.26 -12.75
C ILE A 100 -13.79 1.01 -13.26
N ILE A 101 -13.22 1.64 -14.28
CA ILE A 101 -13.77 2.85 -14.91
C ILE A 101 -15.16 2.55 -15.50
N ASP A 102 -15.31 1.48 -16.26
CA ASP A 102 -16.59 1.08 -16.85
C ASP A 102 -17.65 0.82 -15.77
N SER A 103 -17.28 0.12 -14.70
CA SER A 103 -18.15 -0.10 -13.54
C SER A 103 -18.58 1.22 -12.89
N ARG A 104 -17.66 2.18 -12.72
CA ARG A 104 -17.95 3.51 -12.18
C ARG A 104 -18.89 4.29 -13.07
N LEU A 105 -18.65 4.32 -14.38
CA LEU A 105 -19.52 4.98 -15.35
C LEU A 105 -20.93 4.39 -15.33
N MET A 106 -21.04 3.06 -15.28
CA MET A 106 -22.33 2.36 -15.17
C MET A 106 -23.10 2.77 -13.91
N VAL A 107 -22.43 2.80 -12.75
CA VAL A 107 -23.05 3.22 -11.48
C VAL A 107 -23.45 4.69 -11.50
N GLN A 108 -22.62 5.57 -12.06
CA GLN A 108 -22.94 6.99 -12.21
C GLN A 108 -24.17 7.21 -13.10
N GLN A 109 -24.24 6.51 -14.23
CA GLN A 109 -25.41 6.57 -15.12
C GLN A 109 -26.66 6.01 -14.46
N ALA A 110 -26.54 4.88 -13.72
CA ALA A 110 -27.67 4.31 -13.00
C ALA A 110 -28.24 5.27 -11.95
N LYS A 111 -27.37 5.96 -11.20
CA LYS A 111 -27.75 7.01 -10.25
C LYS A 111 -28.42 8.19 -10.95
N ALA A 112 -27.89 8.63 -12.09
CA ALA A 112 -28.48 9.72 -12.89
C ALA A 112 -29.90 9.37 -13.39
N LEU A 113 -30.17 8.10 -13.64
CA LEU A 113 -31.49 7.58 -14.01
C LEU A 113 -32.38 7.23 -12.82
N GLY A 114 -31.92 7.43 -11.58
CA GLY A 114 -32.68 7.10 -10.36
C GLY A 114 -32.84 5.59 -10.11
N MET A 115 -32.05 4.74 -10.78
CA MET A 115 -32.08 3.30 -10.57
C MET A 115 -31.46 2.95 -9.20
N LYS A 116 -32.07 2.00 -8.50
CA LYS A 116 -31.59 1.47 -7.21
C LYS A 116 -31.54 -0.04 -7.27
N ALA A 117 -30.60 -0.63 -6.56
CA ALA A 117 -30.56 -2.06 -6.36
C ALA A 117 -31.73 -2.51 -5.48
N ASP A 118 -32.22 -3.72 -5.70
CA ASP A 118 -33.17 -4.37 -4.79
C ASP A 118 -32.40 -4.95 -3.61
N GLU A 119 -32.57 -4.34 -2.44
CA GLU A 119 -31.86 -4.70 -1.20
C GLU A 119 -32.10 -6.17 -0.78
N SER A 120 -33.28 -6.73 -1.11
CA SER A 120 -33.57 -8.13 -0.82
C SER A 120 -32.65 -9.05 -1.63
N LYS A 121 -32.46 -8.74 -2.91
CA LYS A 121 -31.56 -9.48 -3.80
C LYS A 121 -30.10 -9.31 -3.42
N VAL A 122 -29.70 -8.12 -2.98
CA VAL A 122 -28.34 -7.89 -2.48
C VAL A 122 -28.07 -8.75 -1.24
N THR A 123 -29.02 -8.78 -0.30
CA THR A 123 -28.89 -9.57 0.94
C THR A 123 -28.79 -11.06 0.64
N ASP A 124 -29.66 -11.57 -0.25
CA ASP A 124 -29.63 -12.98 -0.68
C ASP A 124 -28.28 -13.35 -1.31
N GLN A 125 -27.74 -12.46 -2.17
CA GLN A 125 -26.44 -12.68 -2.81
C GLN A 125 -25.30 -12.69 -1.80
N VAL A 126 -25.26 -11.74 -0.87
CA VAL A 126 -24.23 -11.69 0.18
C VAL A 126 -24.27 -12.94 1.06
N ALA A 127 -25.46 -13.38 1.48
CA ALA A 127 -25.61 -14.60 2.28
C ALA A 127 -25.05 -15.83 1.54
N SER A 128 -25.36 -15.98 0.25
CA SER A 128 -24.88 -17.11 -0.57
C SER A 128 -23.35 -17.20 -0.73
N HIS A 129 -22.64 -16.08 -0.53
CA HIS A 129 -21.18 -16.02 -0.59
C HIS A 129 -20.51 -16.29 0.77
N LEU A 130 -21.23 -16.19 1.89
CA LEU A 130 -20.72 -16.48 3.23
C LEU A 130 -20.85 -17.95 3.62
N ASP A 131 -21.79 -18.67 3.00
CA ASP A 131 -22.03 -20.09 3.25
C ASP A 131 -21.10 -21.03 2.43
N GLN A 132 -20.12 -20.48 1.70
CA GLN A 132 -19.10 -21.20 0.90
C GLN A 132 -17.73 -21.16 1.57
#